data_AF-A0A7J8AGP1-F1
#
_entry.id   AF-A0A7J8AGP1-F1
#
_cell.length_a   1.000
_cell.length_b   1.000
_cell.length_c   1.000
_cell.angle_alpha   90.00
_cell.angle_beta   90.00
_cell.angle_gamma   90.00
#
_symmetry.space_group_name_H-M   'P 1'
#
loop_
_entity.id
_entity.type
_entity.pdbx_description
1 polymer ?
#
loop_
_entity_poly.entity_id
_entity_poly.type
_entity_poly.pdbx_seq_one_letter_code
_entity_poly.pdbx_strand_id
1 'polypeptide(L)'
;MQPRRQLLLAPGPGGPRPTAPMFALLLLLALQGAAAAPAGFAGSAGSEDSGWRQDPELQSGLLQQAARAALHFFNFRAGSPSALRVVSAVQQGRAWVNSKNERKVDLVFTTERYNPEEGEERLGKCSARVFFRNEKPRPAINITCTRFVEKSKRQQEDYLLYKHMKQLKTPLDVVSIPDSHGHIDPSLRPIWELAFLGGSYVMWEKTTQFSHYYLAQLSSLKQWVRKTED
;
A
#
# COMPACT_ATOMS: atom_id res chain seq x y z
N MET A 1 0.78 -40.82 -59.79
CA MET A 1 2.07 -40.45 -60.40
C MET A 1 2.97 -39.85 -59.33
N GLN A 2 4.00 -40.57 -58.88
CA GLN A 2 5.27 -39.97 -58.43
C GLN A 2 6.18 -39.85 -59.69
N PRO A 3 7.39 -39.24 -59.67
CA PRO A 3 8.20 -38.67 -58.58
C PRO A 3 8.70 -37.22 -58.95
N ARG A 4 9.50 -36.46 -58.17
CA ARG A 4 10.96 -36.61 -58.03
C ARG A 4 11.50 -35.57 -57.02
N ARG A 5 12.35 -36.06 -56.10
CA ARG A 5 13.25 -35.30 -55.22
C ARG A 5 14.50 -34.82 -56.00
N GLN A 6 15.11 -33.72 -55.54
CA GLN A 6 16.57 -33.49 -55.41
C GLN A 6 16.78 -32.18 -54.62
N LEU A 7 17.24 -32.20 -53.36
CA LEU A 7 18.61 -32.32 -52.82
C LEU A 7 19.43 -31.01 -52.82
N LEU A 8 19.57 -30.47 -51.60
CA LEU A 8 20.72 -29.80 -50.95
C LEU A 8 21.75 -29.07 -51.80
N LEU A 9 22.07 -27.84 -51.39
CA LEU A 9 23.44 -27.29 -51.37
C LEU A 9 23.52 -26.13 -50.39
N ALA A 10 24.33 -26.29 -49.34
CA ALA A 10 24.89 -25.20 -48.54
C ALA A 10 26.24 -24.79 -49.14
N PRO A 11 26.64 -23.52 -48.98
CA PRO A 11 28.04 -23.18 -48.74
C PRO A 11 28.22 -22.29 -47.50
N GLY A 12 29.27 -22.56 -46.72
CA GLY A 12 29.77 -21.68 -45.64
C GLY A 12 30.66 -20.55 -46.19
N PRO A 13 31.75 -20.19 -45.48
CA PRO A 13 31.81 -19.34 -44.29
C PRO A 13 32.58 -18.02 -44.56
N GLY A 14 32.48 -17.01 -43.68
CA GLY A 14 33.50 -15.94 -43.58
C GLY A 14 33.07 -14.53 -43.20
N GLY A 15 33.13 -14.23 -41.88
CA GLY A 15 33.49 -12.96 -41.19
C GLY A 15 32.94 -11.57 -41.62
N PRO A 16 33.31 -10.46 -40.92
CA PRO A 16 33.75 -10.30 -39.52
C PRO A 16 32.86 -9.32 -38.71
N ARG A 17 33.14 -9.28 -37.39
CA ARG A 17 32.52 -8.45 -36.33
C ARG A 17 32.63 -6.93 -36.59
N PRO A 18 31.76 -6.15 -35.93
CA PRO A 18 32.22 -4.96 -35.23
C PRO A 18 31.96 -5.05 -33.72
N THR A 19 33.05 -4.87 -32.98
CA THR A 19 33.18 -4.70 -31.54
C THR A 19 32.51 -3.40 -31.08
N ALA A 20 31.57 -3.50 -30.13
CA ALA A 20 31.06 -2.35 -29.38
C ALA A 20 32.07 -1.94 -28.29
N PRO A 21 32.30 -0.65 -28.03
CA PRO A 21 33.35 -0.18 -27.13
C PRO A 21 32.92 -0.32 -25.66
N MET A 22 33.82 -0.90 -24.86
CA MET A 22 33.77 -0.88 -23.40
C MET A 22 34.01 0.55 -22.90
N PHE A 23 33.08 1.10 -22.14
CA PHE A 23 33.34 2.29 -21.32
C PHE A 23 34.21 1.89 -20.13
N ALA A 24 35.49 2.29 -20.18
CA ALA A 24 36.42 2.17 -19.06
C ALA A 24 36.10 3.26 -18.02
N LEU A 25 35.67 2.83 -16.83
CA LEU A 25 35.46 3.68 -15.66
C LEU A 25 36.81 3.78 -14.91
N LEU A 26 37.52 4.90 -15.03
CA LEU A 26 38.72 5.15 -14.24
C LEU A 26 38.34 5.63 -12.83
N LEU A 27 38.65 4.79 -11.83
CA LEU A 27 38.76 5.16 -10.42
C LEU A 27 39.99 6.06 -10.24
N LEU A 28 39.80 7.22 -9.62
CA LEU A 28 40.88 7.96 -8.95
C LEU A 28 40.49 8.19 -7.49
N LEU A 29 41.01 7.32 -6.64
CA LEU A 29 41.18 7.51 -5.21
C LEU A 29 42.36 8.47 -5.01
N ALA A 30 42.08 9.68 -4.52
CA ALA A 30 43.08 10.52 -3.89
C ALA A 30 42.74 10.63 -2.41
N LEU A 31 43.51 9.89 -1.62
CA LEU A 31 43.56 9.92 -0.17
C LEU A 31 44.28 11.21 0.23
N GLN A 32 43.59 12.14 0.89
CA GLN A 32 44.23 13.14 1.75
C GLN A 32 43.48 13.20 3.06
N GLY A 33 44.09 12.60 4.08
CA GLY A 33 43.71 12.79 5.46
C GLY A 33 44.14 14.19 5.92
N ALA A 34 43.19 14.94 6.46
CA ALA A 34 43.45 15.99 7.42
C ALA A 34 42.34 15.91 8.46
N ALA A 35 42.68 15.38 9.63
CA ALA A 35 41.85 15.46 10.81
C ALA A 35 41.75 16.93 11.22
N ALA A 36 40.58 17.52 11.01
CA ALA A 36 40.17 18.77 11.63
C ALA A 36 38.88 18.50 12.41
N ALA A 37 38.96 18.66 13.72
CA ALA A 37 37.84 18.53 14.65
C ALA A 37 36.68 19.45 14.22
N PRO A 38 35.41 19.05 14.40
CA PRO A 38 34.33 20.00 14.24
C PRO A 38 34.38 20.98 15.41
N ALA A 39 34.81 22.20 15.10
CA ALA A 39 34.51 23.37 15.89
C ALA A 39 32.99 23.44 16.13
N GLY A 40 32.62 23.74 17.37
CA GLY A 40 31.23 23.90 17.78
C GLY A 40 30.49 24.85 16.84
N PHE A 41 29.33 24.40 16.37
CA PHE A 41 28.36 25.27 15.71
C PHE A 41 27.79 26.23 16.76
N ALA A 42 28.44 27.39 16.89
CA ALA A 42 27.82 28.59 17.39
C ALA A 42 26.67 28.96 16.44
N GLY A 43 25.52 29.27 17.04
CA GLY A 43 24.23 29.34 16.37
C GLY A 43 24.16 30.36 15.24
N SER A 44 23.49 29.94 14.17
CA SER A 44 22.59 30.80 13.43
C SER A 44 21.18 30.28 13.68
N ALA A 45 20.61 30.73 14.80
CA ALA A 45 19.19 30.58 15.10
C ALA A 45 18.43 31.52 14.15
N GLY A 46 18.21 31.06 12.91
CA GLY A 46 17.10 31.52 12.09
C GLY A 46 15.82 30.94 12.68
N SER A 47 15.25 31.65 13.65
CA SER A 47 14.00 31.28 14.32
C SER A 47 12.82 31.48 13.35
N GLU A 48 12.48 30.44 12.59
CA GLU A 48 11.07 30.13 12.43
C GLU A 48 10.71 29.22 13.59
N ASP A 49 10.03 29.79 14.59
CA ASP A 49 9.43 29.09 15.73
C ASP A 49 8.42 28.06 15.21
N SER A 50 8.95 26.92 14.76
CA SER A 50 8.13 25.76 14.42
C SER A 50 7.68 25.19 15.76
N GLY A 51 6.59 25.73 16.30
CA GLY A 51 6.04 25.43 17.63
C GLY A 51 5.61 23.98 17.87
N TRP A 52 6.15 23.04 17.10
CA TRP A 52 6.07 21.60 17.22
C TRP A 52 6.97 21.10 18.36
N ARG A 53 6.35 20.57 19.40
CA ARG A 53 7.04 19.88 20.50
C ARG A 53 6.78 18.39 20.39
N GLN A 54 7.79 17.57 20.70
CA GLN A 54 7.56 16.13 20.81
C GLN A 54 6.70 15.84 22.03
N ASP A 55 5.76 14.92 21.86
CA ASP A 55 4.85 14.47 22.92
C ASP A 55 5.15 13.00 23.27
N PRO A 56 5.81 12.73 24.42
CA PRO A 56 6.15 11.37 24.86
C PRO A 56 4.98 10.58 25.45
N GLU A 57 4.01 11.26 26.08
CA GLU A 57 2.93 10.61 26.84
C GLU A 57 1.81 10.10 25.93
N LEU A 58 1.70 10.66 24.73
CA LEU A 58 0.61 10.42 23.79
C LEU A 58 0.90 9.30 22.76
N GLN A 59 2.00 8.57 22.92
CA GLN A 59 2.62 7.87 21.78
C GLN A 59 1.88 6.60 21.34
N SER A 60 1.64 5.60 22.19
CA SER A 60 1.19 4.29 21.69
C SER A 60 -0.18 4.34 21.00
N GLY A 61 -1.17 4.97 21.64
CA GLY A 61 -2.53 5.10 21.10
C GLY A 61 -2.58 5.93 19.82
N LEU A 62 -1.91 7.09 19.80
CA LEU A 62 -1.89 7.97 18.62
C LEU A 62 -1.12 7.33 17.45
N LEU A 63 -0.01 6.63 17.71
CA LEU A 63 0.77 5.96 16.68
C LEU A 63 -0.06 4.84 16.02
N GLN A 64 -0.77 4.04 16.81
CA GLN A 64 -1.67 3.00 16.29
C GLN A 64 -2.81 3.62 15.47
N GLN A 65 -3.39 4.72 15.97
CA GLN A 65 -4.44 5.47 15.30
C GLN A 65 -3.98 6.02 13.95
N ALA A 66 -2.78 6.62 13.92
CA ALA A 66 -2.16 7.13 12.71
C ALA A 66 -1.86 6.01 11.70
N ALA A 67 -1.37 4.85 12.16
CA ALA A 67 -1.15 3.68 11.30
C ALA A 67 -2.44 3.19 10.63
N ARG A 68 -3.52 3.08 11.40
CA ARG A 68 -4.85 2.69 10.86
C ARG A 68 -5.33 3.70 9.83
N ALA A 69 -5.30 4.99 10.16
CA ALA A 69 -5.70 6.06 9.23
C ALA A 69 -4.89 6.01 7.93
N ALA A 70 -3.56 5.87 8.04
CA ALA A 70 -2.64 5.80 6.92
C ALA A 70 -2.92 4.59 6.02
N LEU A 71 -3.18 3.42 6.61
CA LEU A 71 -3.50 2.22 5.84
C LEU A 71 -4.87 2.28 5.18
N HIS A 72 -5.89 2.83 5.84
CA HIS A 72 -7.21 3.01 5.23
C HIS A 72 -7.14 3.96 4.03
N PHE A 73 -6.39 5.05 4.13
CA PHE A 73 -6.12 5.94 3.00
C PHE A 73 -5.41 5.21 1.85
N PHE A 74 -4.42 4.37 2.16
CA PHE A 74 -3.72 3.55 1.16
C PHE A 74 -4.66 2.55 0.48
N ASN A 75 -5.44 1.79 1.27
CA ASN A 75 -6.40 0.82 0.75
C ASN A 75 -7.40 1.50 -0.18
N PHE A 76 -7.99 2.62 0.23
CA PHE A 76 -8.91 3.40 -0.61
C PHE A 76 -8.28 3.83 -1.94
N ARG A 77 -7.03 4.30 -1.94
CA ARG A 77 -6.41 4.88 -3.15
C ARG A 77 -5.76 3.86 -4.08
N ALA A 78 -5.24 2.76 -3.55
CA ALA A 78 -4.35 1.85 -4.28
C ALA A 78 -4.56 0.37 -3.95
N GLY A 79 -5.48 0.06 -3.05
CA GLY A 79 -5.84 -1.32 -2.70
C GLY A 79 -6.69 -1.98 -3.78
N SER A 80 -6.84 -3.29 -3.66
CA SER A 80 -7.84 -4.07 -4.40
C SER A 80 -8.33 -5.22 -3.52
N PRO A 81 -9.46 -5.87 -3.85
CA PRO A 81 -9.99 -6.98 -3.05
C PRO A 81 -8.95 -8.08 -2.83
N SER A 82 -8.25 -8.51 -3.89
CA SER A 82 -7.20 -9.53 -3.80
C SER A 82 -5.94 -9.13 -3.02
N ALA A 83 -5.71 -7.83 -2.82
CA ALA A 83 -4.50 -7.30 -2.19
C ALA A 83 -4.81 -6.39 -0.98
N LEU A 84 -5.93 -6.65 -0.30
CA LEU A 84 -6.35 -5.90 0.87
C LEU A 84 -5.41 -6.15 2.06
N ARG A 85 -5.11 -5.09 2.81
CA ARG A 85 -4.12 -5.09 3.90
C ARG A 85 -4.70 -4.60 5.23
N VAL A 86 -4.17 -5.12 6.33
CA VAL A 86 -4.40 -4.63 7.70
C VAL A 86 -3.09 -4.27 8.39
N VAL A 87 -3.17 -3.41 9.41
CA VAL A 87 -2.00 -3.05 10.23
C VAL A 87 -1.66 -4.25 11.10
N SER A 88 -0.43 -4.73 11.02
CA SER A 88 0.07 -5.81 11.86
C SER A 88 0.72 -5.25 13.13
N ALA A 89 1.77 -4.42 12.98
CA ALA A 89 2.42 -3.76 14.13
C ALA A 89 3.07 -2.43 13.76
N VAL A 90 3.02 -1.45 14.67
CA VAL A 90 3.82 -0.22 14.58
C VAL A 90 5.25 -0.55 15.01
N GLN A 91 6.22 -0.28 14.13
CA GLN A 91 7.63 -0.58 14.36
C GLN A 91 8.38 0.62 14.94
N GLN A 92 8.10 1.81 14.41
CA GLN A 92 8.74 3.06 14.81
C GLN A 92 7.74 4.20 14.68
N GLY A 93 7.82 5.20 15.55
CA GLY A 93 6.91 6.33 15.52
C GLY A 93 7.42 7.54 16.27
N ARG A 94 7.09 8.72 15.77
CA ARG A 94 7.30 10.00 16.46
C ARG A 94 6.06 10.86 16.27
N ALA A 95 5.60 11.47 17.35
CA ALA A 95 4.50 12.41 17.36
C ALA A 95 4.99 13.79 17.79
N TRP A 96 4.44 14.82 17.16
CA TRP A 96 4.64 16.21 17.55
C TRP A 96 3.29 16.90 17.68
N VAL A 97 3.20 17.85 18.60
CA VAL A 97 2.04 18.71 18.83
C VAL A 97 2.43 20.18 18.71
N ASN A 98 1.57 21.03 18.17
CA ASN A 98 1.80 22.48 18.13
C ASN A 98 0.89 23.25 19.09
N SER A 99 1.08 24.58 19.17
CA SER A 99 0.26 25.48 20.01
C SER A 99 -1.23 25.51 19.67
N LYS A 100 -1.62 24.96 18.51
CA LYS A 100 -3.03 24.81 18.07
C LYS A 100 -3.59 23.42 18.34
N ASN A 101 -2.88 22.59 19.12
CA ASN A 101 -3.20 21.17 19.35
C ASN A 101 -3.27 20.33 18.06
N GLU A 102 -2.66 20.77 16.96
CA GLU A 102 -2.51 19.94 15.77
C GLU A 102 -1.44 18.88 16.03
N ARG A 103 -1.63 17.68 15.48
CA ARG A 103 -0.71 16.56 15.68
C ARG A 103 -0.13 16.10 14.36
N LYS A 104 1.20 16.04 14.31
CA LYS A 104 1.96 15.46 13.21
C LYS A 104 2.56 14.15 13.68
N VAL A 105 2.42 13.09 12.89
CA VAL A 105 2.90 11.75 13.24
C VAL A 105 3.68 11.19 12.06
N ASP A 106 4.94 10.85 12.29
CA ASP A 106 5.77 10.09 11.35
C ASP A 106 5.93 8.68 11.91
N LEU A 107 5.58 7.67 11.13
CA LEU A 107 5.63 6.28 11.59
C LEU A 107 6.03 5.29 10.49
N VAL A 108 6.56 4.15 10.95
CA VAL A 108 6.85 2.97 10.16
C VAL A 108 6.11 1.80 10.79
N PHE A 109 5.36 1.06 10.00
CA PHE A 109 4.56 -0.07 10.47
C PHE A 109 4.59 -1.22 9.48
N THR A 110 4.40 -2.43 10.00
CA THR A 110 4.16 -3.62 9.19
C THR A 110 2.66 -3.78 8.96
N THR A 111 2.36 -4.36 7.81
CA THR A 111 1.03 -4.73 7.38
C THR A 111 1.03 -6.22 7.09
N GLU A 112 -0.16 -6.79 6.97
CA GLU A 112 -0.38 -8.17 6.56
C GLU A 112 -1.59 -8.22 5.62
N ARG A 113 -1.73 -9.32 4.88
CA ARG A 113 -2.94 -9.55 4.06
C ARG A 113 -4.13 -9.70 5.00
N TYR A 114 -5.28 -9.10 4.63
CA TYR A 114 -6.49 -9.16 5.45
C TYR A 114 -6.92 -10.59 5.79
N ASN A 115 -6.78 -11.50 4.82
CA ASN A 115 -7.03 -12.91 4.96
C ASN A 115 -5.86 -13.69 4.35
N PRO A 116 -4.78 -13.94 5.11
CA PRO A 116 -3.59 -14.60 4.59
C PRO A 116 -3.85 -16.09 4.34
N GLU A 117 -3.35 -16.60 3.22
CA GLU A 117 -3.29 -18.05 3.01
C GLU A 117 -2.14 -18.66 3.83
N GLU A 118 -2.25 -19.96 4.13
CA GLU A 118 -1.23 -20.67 4.88
C GLU A 118 0.09 -20.69 4.08
N GLY A 119 1.16 -20.16 4.66
CA GLY A 119 2.48 -20.10 4.03
C GLY A 119 2.78 -18.85 3.19
N GLU A 120 1.84 -17.89 3.05
CA GLU A 120 2.12 -16.61 2.38
C GLU A 120 3.04 -15.69 3.21
N GLU A 121 3.84 -14.87 2.53
CA GLU A 121 4.66 -13.85 3.19
C GLU A 121 3.76 -12.89 3.96
N ARG A 122 3.91 -12.90 5.28
CA ARG A 122 2.95 -12.27 6.19
C ARG A 122 3.11 -10.77 6.31
N LEU A 123 4.31 -10.22 6.07
CA LEU A 123 4.64 -8.86 6.50
C LEU A 123 5.21 -7.99 5.38
N GLY A 124 4.69 -6.78 5.29
CA GLY A 124 5.12 -5.77 4.32
C GLY A 124 5.07 -4.42 4.99
N LYS A 125 5.92 -3.51 4.53
CA LYS A 125 6.32 -2.34 5.31
C LYS A 125 5.72 -1.08 4.70
N CYS A 126 5.17 -0.24 5.56
CA CYS A 126 4.68 1.08 5.19
C CYS A 126 5.40 2.15 6.01
N SER A 127 5.73 3.26 5.35
CA SER A 127 6.22 4.49 5.96
C SER A 127 5.18 5.58 5.69
N ALA A 128 4.73 6.27 6.74
CA ALA A 128 3.68 7.26 6.64
C ALA A 128 3.94 8.52 7.46
N ARG A 129 3.42 9.62 6.96
CA ARG A 129 3.25 10.90 7.66
C ARG A 129 1.76 11.23 7.72
N VAL A 130 1.24 11.43 8.92
CA VAL A 130 -0.17 11.71 9.20
C VAL A 130 -0.29 13.04 9.93
N PHE A 131 -1.23 13.87 9.48
CA PHE A 131 -1.47 15.20 10.04
C PHE A 131 -2.92 15.36 10.47
N PHE A 132 -3.14 15.47 11.77
CA PHE A 132 -4.44 15.75 12.38
C PHE A 132 -4.59 17.25 12.64
N ARG A 133 -5.63 17.87 12.08
CA ARG A 133 -5.87 19.32 12.14
C ARG A 133 -6.97 19.64 13.12
N ASN A 134 -6.65 20.32 14.22
CA ASN A 134 -7.64 20.88 15.16
C ASN A 134 -8.76 19.88 15.51
N GLU A 135 -8.40 18.61 15.75
CA GLU A 135 -9.34 17.52 16.09
C GLU A 135 -10.37 17.18 15.00
N LYS A 136 -10.27 17.78 13.82
CA LYS A 136 -11.17 17.53 12.70
C LYS A 136 -10.90 16.17 12.07
N PRO A 137 -11.96 15.53 11.54
CA PRO A 137 -11.83 14.29 10.79
C PRO A 137 -11.06 14.53 9.49
N ARG A 138 -10.72 13.43 8.80
CA ARG A 138 -10.02 13.40 7.51
C ARG A 138 -8.57 13.93 7.61
N PRO A 139 -7.67 13.20 8.30
CA PRO A 139 -6.28 13.60 8.42
C PRO A 139 -5.60 13.62 7.05
N ALA A 140 -4.65 14.54 6.86
CA ALA A 140 -3.82 14.56 5.66
C ALA A 140 -2.73 13.50 5.78
N ILE A 141 -2.56 12.68 4.73
CA ILE A 141 -1.70 11.49 4.77
C ILE A 141 -0.78 11.48 3.55
N ASN A 142 0.49 11.21 3.81
CA ASN A 142 1.44 10.72 2.82
C ASN A 142 1.90 9.34 3.27
N ILE A 143 1.80 8.33 2.40
CA ILE A 143 2.15 6.95 2.72
C ILE A 143 2.82 6.29 1.52
N THR A 144 3.88 5.53 1.81
CA THR A 144 4.53 4.64 0.86
C THR A 144 4.58 3.25 1.48
N CYS A 145 4.12 2.24 0.74
CA CYS A 145 4.17 0.86 1.17
C CYS A 145 4.92 -0.01 0.16
N THR A 146 5.66 -1.00 0.66
CA THR A 146 6.20 -2.08 -0.18
C THR A 146 5.07 -2.97 -0.70
N ARG A 147 5.27 -3.62 -1.85
CA ARG A 147 4.26 -4.51 -2.46
C ARG A 147 4.36 -5.90 -1.85
N PHE A 148 3.23 -6.50 -1.48
CA PHE A 148 3.12 -7.92 -1.13
C PHE A 148 2.78 -8.78 -2.35
N VAL A 149 1.80 -8.31 -3.13
CA VAL A 149 1.28 -9.06 -4.26
C VAL A 149 1.84 -8.46 -5.54
N GLU A 150 2.37 -9.31 -6.40
CA GLU A 150 2.79 -8.92 -7.74
C GLU A 150 1.63 -8.29 -8.50
N LYS A 151 1.94 -7.26 -9.29
CA LYS A 151 0.92 -6.52 -10.04
C LYS A 151 0.11 -7.44 -10.95
N SER A 152 0.77 -8.40 -11.61
CA SER A 152 0.18 -9.42 -12.49
C SER A 152 -0.78 -10.33 -11.73
N LYS A 153 -0.35 -10.94 -10.61
CA LYS A 153 -1.19 -11.81 -9.78
C LYS A 153 -2.44 -11.08 -9.29
N ARG A 154 -2.27 -9.88 -8.73
CA ARG A 154 -3.38 -9.02 -8.30
C ARG A 154 -4.37 -8.73 -9.43
N GLN A 155 -3.88 -8.33 -10.61
CA GLN A 155 -4.73 -8.03 -11.76
C GLN A 155 -5.50 -9.27 -12.24
N GLN A 156 -4.86 -10.44 -12.22
CA GLN A 156 -5.49 -11.69 -12.60
C GLN A 156 -6.62 -12.07 -11.62
N GLU A 157 -6.37 -12.01 -10.31
CA GLU A 157 -7.36 -12.34 -9.28
C GLU A 157 -8.56 -11.38 -9.31
N ASP A 158 -8.30 -10.07 -9.41
CA ASP A 158 -9.36 -9.07 -9.52
C ASP A 158 -10.18 -9.24 -10.80
N TYR A 159 -9.55 -9.64 -11.91
CA TYR A 159 -10.25 -9.89 -13.17
C TYR A 159 -11.14 -11.12 -13.10
N LEU A 160 -10.71 -12.17 -12.38
CA LEU A 160 -11.55 -13.35 -12.13
C LEU A 160 -12.78 -12.99 -11.30
N LEU A 161 -12.61 -12.19 -10.24
CA LEU A 161 -13.72 -11.66 -9.46
C LEU A 161 -14.69 -10.86 -10.34
N TYR A 162 -14.16 -9.95 -11.18
CA TYR A 162 -14.97 -9.18 -12.10
C TYR A 162 -15.78 -10.06 -13.08
N LYS A 163 -15.15 -11.07 -13.70
CA LYS A 163 -15.86 -12.00 -14.59
C LYS A 163 -16.97 -12.73 -13.85
N HIS A 164 -16.67 -13.24 -12.65
CA HIS A 164 -17.64 -13.94 -11.82
C HIS A 164 -18.85 -13.06 -11.54
N MET A 165 -18.63 -11.82 -11.09
CA MET A 165 -19.71 -10.86 -10.81
C MET A 165 -20.53 -10.48 -12.05
N LYS A 166 -19.93 -10.49 -13.24
CA LYS A 166 -20.64 -10.27 -14.51
C LYS A 166 -21.47 -11.47 -14.97
N GLN A 167 -21.09 -12.68 -14.59
CA GLN A 167 -21.76 -13.92 -15.01
C GLN A 167 -22.92 -14.33 -14.09
N LEU A 168 -23.11 -13.62 -12.97
CA LEU A 168 -24.24 -13.86 -12.07
C LEU A 168 -25.57 -13.63 -12.81
N LYS A 169 -26.41 -14.67 -12.87
CA LYS A 169 -27.74 -14.64 -13.50
C LYS A 169 -28.71 -13.74 -12.72
N THR A 170 -28.61 -13.78 -11.41
CA THR A 170 -29.37 -12.95 -10.47
C THR A 170 -28.41 -11.96 -9.81
N PRO A 171 -28.73 -10.65 -9.78
CA PRO A 171 -27.93 -9.69 -9.05
C PRO A 171 -27.75 -10.11 -7.59
N LEU A 172 -26.55 -9.89 -7.05
CA LEU A 172 -26.28 -10.19 -5.65
C LEU A 172 -27.19 -9.34 -4.75
N ASP A 173 -27.99 -10.02 -3.92
CA ASP A 173 -28.85 -9.42 -2.89
C ASP A 173 -28.61 -10.21 -1.60
N VAL A 174 -27.78 -9.66 -0.73
CA VAL A 174 -27.30 -10.34 0.48
C VAL A 174 -27.50 -9.45 1.69
N VAL A 175 -27.85 -10.08 2.80
CA VAL A 175 -28.07 -9.45 4.10
C VAL A 175 -27.02 -9.97 5.07
N SER A 176 -26.47 -9.09 5.90
CA SER A 176 -25.58 -9.43 7.02
C SER A 176 -24.32 -10.23 6.66
N ILE A 177 -23.25 -9.54 6.29
CA ILE A 177 -21.89 -10.11 6.14
C ILE A 177 -20.96 -9.40 7.12
N PRO A 178 -20.31 -10.07 8.09
CA PRO A 178 -20.54 -11.45 8.51
C PRO A 178 -21.95 -11.65 9.08
N ASP A 179 -22.34 -12.91 9.27
CA ASP A 179 -23.59 -13.24 9.98
C ASP A 179 -23.50 -12.93 11.49
N SER A 180 -24.56 -13.21 12.25
CA SER A 180 -24.61 -12.97 13.69
C SER A 180 -23.57 -13.74 14.52
N HIS A 181 -22.96 -14.77 13.93
CA HIS A 181 -21.92 -15.59 14.56
C HIS A 181 -20.51 -15.23 14.07
N GLY A 182 -20.38 -14.19 13.23
CA GLY A 182 -19.10 -13.79 12.65
C GLY A 182 -18.67 -14.63 11.45
N HIS A 183 -19.53 -15.51 10.93
CA HIS A 183 -19.22 -16.33 9.78
C HIS A 183 -19.42 -15.56 8.46
N ILE A 184 -18.48 -15.75 7.54
CA ILE A 184 -18.56 -15.26 6.16
C ILE A 184 -18.47 -16.48 5.26
N ASP A 185 -19.52 -16.72 4.46
CA ASP A 185 -19.48 -17.75 3.42
C ASP A 185 -18.27 -17.50 2.50
N PRO A 186 -17.43 -18.51 2.20
CA PRO A 186 -16.24 -18.33 1.37
C PRO A 186 -16.51 -17.65 0.02
N SER A 187 -17.68 -17.88 -0.59
CA SER A 187 -18.09 -17.23 -1.85
C SER A 187 -18.35 -15.72 -1.70
N LEU A 188 -18.68 -15.26 -0.49
CA LEU A 188 -18.92 -13.87 -0.15
C LEU A 188 -17.68 -13.14 0.36
N ARG A 189 -16.57 -13.85 0.63
CA ARG A 189 -15.32 -13.23 1.10
C ARG A 189 -14.78 -12.14 0.15
N PRO A 190 -14.75 -12.32 -1.19
CA PRO A 190 -14.32 -11.25 -2.09
C PRO A 190 -15.23 -10.01 -2.03
N ILE A 191 -16.52 -10.20 -1.72
CA ILE A 191 -17.49 -9.10 -1.56
C ILE A 191 -17.25 -8.36 -0.26
N TRP A 192 -16.97 -9.08 0.83
CA TRP A 192 -16.55 -8.48 2.09
C TRP A 192 -15.26 -7.66 1.94
N GLU A 193 -14.25 -8.21 1.27
CA GLU A 193 -12.98 -7.50 1.01
C GLU A 193 -13.19 -6.26 0.14
N LEU A 194 -14.05 -6.34 -0.89
CA LEU A 194 -14.45 -5.18 -1.70
C LEU A 194 -15.17 -4.12 -0.86
N ALA A 195 -16.04 -4.52 0.06
CA ALA A 195 -16.74 -3.58 0.92
C ALA A 195 -15.82 -2.98 1.98
N PHE A 196 -14.86 -3.73 2.52
CA PHE A 196 -13.81 -3.21 3.39
C PHE A 196 -12.92 -2.20 2.65
N LEU A 197 -12.59 -2.49 1.39
CA LEU A 197 -11.86 -1.59 0.51
C LEU A 197 -12.63 -0.26 0.31
N GLY A 198 -13.91 -0.34 -0.06
CA GLY A 198 -14.78 0.84 -0.20
C GLY A 198 -14.96 1.59 1.13
N GLY A 199 -15.19 0.85 2.22
CA GLY A 199 -15.32 1.36 3.57
C GLY A 199 -14.05 2.04 4.09
N SER A 200 -12.87 1.70 3.55
CA SER A 200 -11.61 2.36 3.91
C SER A 200 -11.62 3.85 3.60
N TYR A 201 -12.39 4.31 2.61
CA TYR A 201 -12.62 5.74 2.41
C TYR A 201 -13.29 6.37 3.64
N VAL A 202 -14.39 5.79 4.11
CA VAL A 202 -15.15 6.29 5.27
C VAL A 202 -14.32 6.18 6.54
N MET A 203 -13.63 5.06 6.74
CA MET A 203 -12.77 4.85 7.91
C MET A 203 -11.65 5.90 7.97
N TRP A 204 -11.00 6.23 6.84
CA TRP A 204 -10.05 7.34 6.79
C TRP A 204 -10.74 8.70 6.97
N GLU A 205 -11.81 8.96 6.22
CA GLU A 205 -12.47 10.26 6.18
C GLU A 205 -13.01 10.66 7.56
N LYS A 206 -13.54 9.71 8.34
CA LYS A 206 -14.12 9.98 9.65
C LYS A 206 -13.12 9.91 10.81
N THR A 207 -11.92 9.38 10.57
CA THR A 207 -10.90 9.23 11.62
C THR A 207 -10.44 10.58 12.16
N THR A 208 -10.35 10.68 13.49
CA THR A 208 -9.72 11.80 14.21
C THR A 208 -8.51 11.30 15.01
N GLN A 209 -7.86 12.20 15.77
CA GLN A 209 -6.79 11.81 16.68
C GLN A 209 -7.26 10.98 17.89
N PHE A 210 -8.57 10.92 18.14
CA PHE A 210 -9.18 10.22 19.28
C PHE A 210 -10.13 9.09 18.88
N SER A 211 -10.63 9.08 17.65
CA SER A 211 -11.65 8.13 17.18
C SER A 211 -11.28 7.48 15.86
N HIS A 212 -11.39 6.16 15.79
CA HIS A 212 -11.32 5.37 14.55
C HIS A 212 -12.63 4.64 14.33
N TYR A 213 -12.82 4.19 13.09
CA TYR A 213 -13.95 3.37 12.69
C TYR A 213 -13.42 2.08 12.07
N TYR A 214 -14.21 1.02 12.20
CA TYR A 214 -13.94 -0.26 11.58
C TYR A 214 -15.21 -0.80 10.94
N LEU A 215 -15.08 -1.53 9.83
CA LEU A 215 -16.22 -2.19 9.22
C LEU A 215 -16.62 -3.38 10.10
N ALA A 216 -17.78 -3.29 10.74
CA ALA A 216 -18.30 -4.34 11.60
C ALA A 216 -19.11 -5.36 10.80
N GLN A 217 -20.01 -4.88 9.94
CA GLN A 217 -20.93 -5.71 9.17
C GLN A 217 -21.45 -4.93 7.96
N LEU A 218 -21.77 -5.65 6.88
CA LEU A 218 -22.64 -5.19 5.81
C LEU A 218 -24.07 -5.62 6.14
N SER A 219 -24.91 -4.66 6.53
CA SER A 219 -26.31 -4.95 6.85
C SER A 219 -27.10 -5.39 5.61
N SER A 220 -26.85 -4.77 4.47
CA SER A 220 -27.46 -5.13 3.18
C SER A 220 -26.52 -4.74 2.04
N LEU A 221 -26.52 -5.57 0.99
CA LEU A 221 -25.83 -5.32 -0.26
C LEU A 221 -26.73 -5.68 -1.42
N LYS A 222 -26.90 -4.73 -2.35
CA LYS A 222 -27.65 -4.92 -3.59
C LYS A 222 -26.80 -4.54 -4.79
N GLN A 223 -26.54 -5.49 -5.67
CA GLN A 223 -25.87 -5.24 -6.94
C GLN A 223 -26.83 -4.53 -7.91
N TRP A 224 -26.39 -3.42 -8.50
CA TRP A 224 -27.16 -2.70 -9.52
C TRP A 224 -26.75 -3.16 -10.92
N VAL A 225 -27.76 -3.48 -11.74
CA VAL A 225 -27.54 -3.79 -13.16
C VAL A 225 -27.16 -2.51 -13.88
N ARG A 226 -26.00 -2.49 -14.52
CA ARG A 226 -25.55 -1.41 -15.38
C ARG A 226 -25.65 -1.87 -16.83
N LYS A 227 -26.19 -1.01 -17.70
CA LYS A 227 -26.03 -1.21 -19.15
C LYS A 227 -24.55 -1.07 -19.45
N THR A 228 -23.92 -2.09 -20.01
CA THR A 228 -22.59 -1.93 -20.60
C THR A 228 -22.74 -1.05 -21.84
N GLU A 229 -21.90 -0.03 -21.98
CA GLU A 229 -21.55 0.45 -23.31
C GLU A 229 -20.68 -0.65 -23.92
N ASP A 230 -21.16 -1.24 -25.01
CA ASP A 230 -20.43 -2.22 -25.82
C ASP A 230 -19.38 -1.51 -26.69
#